data_AF-R7VXW2-F1
#
_entry.id   AF-R7VXW2-F1
#
_cell.length_a   1.000
_cell.length_b   1.000
_cell.length_c   1.000
_cell.angle_alpha   90.00
_cell.angle_beta   90.00
_cell.angle_gamma   90.00
#
_symmetry.space_group_name_H-M   'P 1'
#
loop_
_entity.id
_entity.type
_entity.pdbx_description
1 polymer ?
#
loop_
_entity_poly.entity_id
_entity_poly.type
_entity_poly.pdbx_seq_one_letter_code
_entity_poly.pdbx_strand_id
1 'polypeptide(L)'
;CPAEEPLFQLLVAEKSGTDKNRRFLRDFKTLADVLIQEVIKHDLGKEFPELQGHIHGEESNEFKNRQGDTVVVRVCDTPGDTAALLLSVLEPEREAAELLAAAVHQ
;
A
#
# COMPACT_ATOMS: atom_id res chain seq x y z
N CYS A 1 0.28 2.48 -18.75
CA CYS A 1 -0.14 3.83 -19.22
C CYS A 1 0.83 4.89 -18.69
N PRO A 2 0.95 6.10 -19.26
CA PRO A 2 1.83 7.16 -18.71
C PRO A 2 1.49 7.52 -17.26
N ALA A 3 0.24 7.32 -16.85
CA ALA A 3 -0.24 7.58 -15.49
C ALA A 3 0.36 6.66 -14.41
N GLU A 4 0.90 5.49 -14.77
CA GLU A 4 1.46 4.52 -13.82
C GLU A 4 3.00 4.60 -13.74
N GLU A 5 3.60 5.53 -14.50
CA GLU A 5 5.05 5.69 -14.57
C GLU A 5 5.70 5.85 -13.18
N PRO A 6 5.14 6.62 -12.22
CA PRO A 6 5.71 6.72 -10.87
C PRO A 6 5.77 5.36 -10.15
N LEU A 7 4.73 4.54 -10.28
CA LEU A 7 4.69 3.20 -9.68
C LEU A 7 5.70 2.26 -10.35
N PHE A 8 5.82 2.35 -11.68
CA PHE A 8 6.80 1.57 -12.43
C PHE A 8 8.24 1.93 -12.04
N GLN A 9 8.53 3.22 -11.85
CA GLN A 9 9.85 3.69 -11.40
C GLN A 9 10.22 3.12 -10.03
N LEU A 10 9.28 3.04 -9.09
CA LEU A 10 9.49 2.40 -7.79
C LEU A 10 9.80 0.90 -7.91
N LEU A 11 9.17 0.18 -8.84
CA LEU A 11 9.45 -1.23 -9.08
C LEU A 11 10.84 -1.47 -9.69
N VAL A 12 11.25 -0.64 -10.66
CA VAL A 12 12.54 -0.86 -11.35
C VAL A 12 13.74 -0.36 -10.57
N ALA A 13 13.55 0.59 -9.64
CA ALA A 13 14.60 1.08 -8.75
C ALA A 13 15.24 -0.05 -7.90
N GLU A 14 14.52 -1.15 -7.64
CA GLU A 14 15.03 -2.32 -6.89
C GLU A 14 16.32 -2.88 -7.51
N LYS A 15 16.43 -2.82 -8.84
CA LYS A 15 17.52 -3.41 -9.59
C LYS A 15 18.82 -2.61 -9.55
N SER A 16 18.82 -1.40 -8.96
CA SER A 16 19.96 -0.45 -9.04
C SER A 16 20.43 0.13 -7.69
N GLY A 17 19.81 -0.22 -6.55
CA GLY A 17 19.96 0.50 -5.28
C GLY A 17 21.00 -0.01 -4.26
N THR A 18 21.50 0.90 -3.40
CA THR A 18 22.28 0.60 -2.17
C THR A 18 21.39 0.03 -1.05
N ASP A 19 21.96 -0.48 0.06
CA ASP A 19 21.21 -1.24 1.09
C ASP A 19 19.94 -0.55 1.66
N LYS A 20 19.97 0.77 1.90
CA LYS A 20 18.77 1.51 2.36
C LYS A 20 17.68 1.56 1.29
N ASN A 21 18.08 1.68 0.03
CA ASN A 21 17.16 1.65 -1.10
C ASN A 21 16.55 0.25 -1.23
N ARG A 22 17.35 -0.82 -1.09
CA ARG A 22 16.87 -2.21 -1.16
C ARG A 22 15.80 -2.52 -0.12
N ARG A 23 15.93 -2.00 1.10
CA ARG A 23 14.89 -2.16 2.13
C ARG A 23 13.58 -1.48 1.73
N PHE A 24 13.64 -0.22 1.30
CA PHE A 24 12.45 0.51 0.84
C PHE A 24 11.75 -0.20 -0.33
N LEU A 25 12.52 -0.73 -1.27
CA LEU A 25 11.99 -1.39 -2.47
C LEU A 25 11.36 -2.74 -2.17
N ARG A 26 11.96 -3.50 -1.26
CA ARG A 26 11.34 -4.71 -0.70
C ARG A 26 10.03 -4.37 0.01
N ASP A 27 10.05 -3.33 0.85
CA ASP A 27 8.87 -2.91 1.60
C ASP A 27 7.77 -2.36 0.65
N PHE A 28 8.12 -1.75 -0.50
CA PHE A 28 7.17 -1.36 -1.55
C PHE A 28 6.48 -2.57 -2.21
N LYS A 29 7.24 -3.63 -2.53
CA LYS A 29 6.65 -4.87 -3.05
C LYS A 29 5.71 -5.50 -2.02
N THR A 30 6.15 -5.61 -0.77
CA THR A 30 5.30 -6.11 0.33
C THR A 30 4.04 -5.24 0.48
N LEU A 31 4.15 -3.92 0.34
CA LEU A 31 2.99 -3.02 0.37
C LEU A 31 2.00 -3.31 -0.77
N ALA A 32 2.48 -3.59 -1.98
CA ALA A 32 1.60 -3.96 -3.08
C ALA A 32 0.84 -5.26 -2.80
N ASP A 33 1.54 -6.28 -2.29
CA ASP A 33 0.95 -7.57 -1.93
C ASP A 33 -0.10 -7.40 -0.79
N VAL A 34 0.21 -6.57 0.23
CA VAL A 34 -0.75 -6.21 1.30
C VAL A 34 -1.94 -5.42 0.77
N LEU A 35 -1.75 -4.46 -0.12
CA LEU A 35 -2.84 -3.64 -0.66
C LEU A 35 -3.87 -4.49 -1.40
N ILE A 36 -3.42 -5.48 -2.18
CA ILE A 36 -4.32 -6.43 -2.85
C ILE A 36 -5.15 -7.20 -1.80
N GLN A 37 -4.52 -7.66 -0.72
CA GLN A 37 -5.22 -8.37 0.36
C GLN A 37 -6.24 -7.46 1.07
N GLU A 38 -5.87 -6.21 1.36
CA GLU A 38 -6.74 -5.26 2.05
C GLU A 38 -7.91 -4.77 1.16
N VAL A 39 -7.74 -4.69 -0.17
CA VAL A 39 -8.85 -4.45 -1.10
C VAL A 39 -9.89 -5.57 -1.02
N ILE A 40 -9.44 -6.82 -1.15
CA ILE A 40 -10.34 -7.98 -1.09
C ILE A 40 -11.10 -8.00 0.24
N LYS A 41 -10.39 -7.76 1.35
CA LYS A 41 -10.96 -7.73 2.70
C LYS A 41 -11.97 -6.60 2.88
N HIS A 42 -11.66 -5.41 2.36
CA HIS A 42 -12.52 -4.24 2.44
C HIS A 42 -13.81 -4.45 1.63
N ASP A 43 -13.70 -4.91 0.38
CA ASP A 43 -14.85 -5.04 -0.52
C ASP A 43 -15.78 -6.18 -0.11
N LEU A 44 -15.21 -7.37 0.19
CA LEU A 44 -16.00 -8.47 0.73
C LEU A 44 -16.61 -8.13 2.09
N GLY A 45 -15.91 -7.35 2.92
CA GLY A 45 -16.44 -6.87 4.19
C GLY A 45 -17.61 -5.89 4.03
N LYS A 46 -17.68 -5.15 2.91
CA LYS A 46 -18.82 -4.29 2.57
C LYS A 46 -20.00 -5.09 2.02
N GLU A 47 -19.73 -6.08 1.17
CA GLU A 47 -20.75 -6.91 0.55
C GLU A 47 -21.37 -7.93 1.53
N PHE A 48 -20.52 -8.52 2.38
CA PHE A 48 -20.89 -9.53 3.38
C PHE A 48 -20.37 -9.12 4.77
N PRO A 49 -21.12 -8.28 5.51
CA PRO A 49 -20.70 -7.81 6.83
C PRO A 49 -20.34 -8.94 7.81
N GLU A 50 -20.94 -10.13 7.66
CA GLU A 50 -20.64 -11.32 8.45
C GLU A 50 -19.22 -11.87 8.24
N LEU A 51 -18.56 -11.52 7.14
CA LEU A 51 -17.16 -11.89 6.86
C LEU A 51 -16.16 -10.87 7.40
N GLN A 52 -16.61 -9.72 7.90
CA GLN A 52 -15.71 -8.74 8.51
C GLN A 52 -14.95 -9.35 9.69
N GLY A 53 -13.64 -9.18 9.69
CA GLY A 53 -12.75 -9.77 10.70
C GLY A 53 -12.47 -11.26 10.52
N HIS A 54 -13.05 -11.93 9.51
CA HIS A 54 -12.80 -13.35 9.22
C HIS A 54 -11.93 -13.58 7.97
N ILE A 55 -11.63 -12.52 7.22
CA ILE A 55 -10.74 -12.55 6.05
C ILE A 55 -9.30 -12.30 6.51
N HIS A 56 -8.43 -13.29 6.26
CA HIS A 56 -7.03 -13.28 6.65
C HIS A 56 -6.14 -13.34 5.40
N GLY A 57 -5.04 -12.58 5.41
CA GLY A 57 -4.03 -12.56 4.34
C GLY A 57 -2.75 -13.28 4.76
N GLU A 58 -1.88 -13.56 3.77
CA GLU A 58 -0.53 -14.08 4.00
C GLU A 58 0.39 -13.01 4.60
N GLU A 59 0.23 -11.75 4.17
CA GLU A 59 1.11 -10.67 4.55
C GLU A 59 0.54 -9.92 5.77
N SER A 60 1.45 -9.48 6.65
CA SER A 60 1.06 -8.57 7.72
C SER A 60 0.81 -7.18 7.14
N ASN A 61 -0.31 -6.56 7.53
CA ASN A 61 -0.60 -5.19 7.16
C ASN A 61 0.08 -4.14 8.07
N GLU A 62 1.00 -4.56 8.94
CA GLU A 62 1.79 -3.67 9.80
C GLU A 62 3.12 -3.28 9.15
N PHE A 63 3.32 -1.99 8.92
CA PHE A 63 4.54 -1.41 8.37
C PHE A 63 5.21 -0.50 9.39
N LYS A 64 6.52 -0.28 9.21
CA LYS A 64 7.25 0.77 9.93
C LYS A 64 7.44 1.97 9.02
N ASN A 65 6.94 3.14 9.43
CA ASN A 65 7.21 4.37 8.72
C ASN A 65 8.67 4.82 8.90
N ARG A 66 9.04 5.92 8.23
CA ARG A 66 10.39 6.51 8.31
C ARG A 66 10.77 6.94 9.73
N GLN A 67 9.80 7.29 10.57
CA GLN A 67 9.98 7.69 11.96
C GLN A 67 10.09 6.48 12.92
N GLY A 68 9.76 5.27 12.46
CA GLY A 68 9.80 4.02 13.23
C GLY A 68 8.46 3.64 13.88
N ASP A 69 7.41 4.44 13.68
CA ASP A 69 6.07 4.14 14.16
C ASP A 69 5.44 2.99 13.36
N THR A 70 4.60 2.21 14.03
CA THR A 70 3.81 1.18 13.34
C THR A 70 2.62 1.82 12.64
N VAL A 71 2.48 1.56 11.35
CA VAL A 71 1.34 1.94 10.53
C VAL A 71 0.60 0.68 10.12
N VAL A 72 -0.71 0.63 10.42
CA VAL A 72 -1.58 -0.47 9.98
C VAL A 72 -2.23 -0.06 8.67
N VAL A 73 -1.76 -0.64 7.57
CA VAL A 73 -2.26 -0.38 6.21
C VAL A 73 -3.64 -1.03 6.04
N ARG A 74 -4.56 -0.27 5.44
CA ARG A 74 -5.92 -0.71 5.09
C ARG A 74 -6.48 0.18 3.99
N VAL A 75 -7.52 -0.27 3.31
CA VAL A 75 -8.35 0.61 2.48
C VAL A 75 -9.30 1.39 3.41
N CYS A 76 -9.23 2.71 3.38
CA CYS A 76 -10.08 3.62 4.15
C CYS A 76 -11.37 3.95 3.39
N ASP A 77 -12.30 4.66 4.04
CA ASP A 77 -13.60 5.01 3.44
C ASP A 77 -13.49 5.93 2.22
N THR A 78 -12.47 6.78 2.16
CA THR A 78 -12.25 7.73 1.06
C THR A 78 -10.87 7.54 0.42
N PRO A 79 -10.73 7.84 -0.89
CA PRO A 79 -9.42 7.82 -1.56
C PRO A 79 -8.40 8.74 -0.88
N GLY A 80 -8.84 9.90 -0.37
CA GLY A 80 -7.98 10.84 0.33
C GLY A 80 -7.39 10.27 1.63
N ASP A 81 -8.22 9.56 2.42
CA ASP A 81 -7.77 8.93 3.66
C ASP A 81 -6.83 7.75 3.37
N THR A 82 -7.11 6.96 2.32
CA THR A 82 -6.20 5.89 1.87
C THR A 82 -4.86 6.48 1.40
N ALA A 83 -4.87 7.56 0.61
CA ALA A 83 -3.65 8.21 0.14
C ALA A 83 -2.81 8.77 1.30
N ALA A 84 -3.44 9.40 2.28
CA ALA A 84 -2.75 9.91 3.47
C ALA A 84 -2.09 8.78 4.28
N LEU A 85 -2.79 7.65 4.45
CA LEU A 85 -2.25 6.47 5.11
C LEU A 85 -1.06 5.88 4.35
N LEU A 86 -1.20 5.67 3.04
CA LEU A 86 -0.14 5.11 2.20
C LEU A 86 1.09 6.03 2.14
N LEU A 87 0.89 7.34 2.09
CA LEU A 87 2.00 8.30 2.12
C LEU A 87 2.84 8.16 3.39
N SER A 88 2.25 7.87 4.54
CA SER A 88 3.01 7.65 5.78
C SER A 88 3.98 6.47 5.70
N VAL A 89 3.71 5.49 4.82
CA VAL A 89 4.60 4.35 4.55
C VAL A 89 5.58 4.67 3.41
N LEU A 90 5.11 5.43 2.42
CA LEU A 90 5.82 5.68 1.16
C LEU A 90 6.65 6.96 1.13
N GLU A 91 6.78 7.73 2.22
CA GLU A 91 7.48 9.02 2.20
C GLU A 91 8.87 8.95 1.52
N PRO A 92 9.16 9.82 0.53
CA PRO A 92 8.41 11.02 0.14
C PRO A 92 7.43 10.84 -1.04
N GLU A 93 7.11 9.62 -1.47
CA GLU A 93 6.44 9.29 -2.74
C GLU A 93 4.93 9.57 -2.75
N ARG A 94 4.56 10.86 -2.68
CA ARG A 94 3.15 11.32 -2.68
C ARG A 94 2.36 10.86 -3.90
N GLU A 95 2.92 11.00 -5.09
CA GLU A 95 2.23 10.64 -6.33
C GLU A 95 1.92 9.14 -6.39
N ALA A 96 2.84 8.29 -5.93
CA ALA A 96 2.60 6.85 -5.83
C ALA A 96 1.47 6.51 -4.85
N ALA A 97 1.43 7.18 -3.69
CA ALA A 97 0.36 6.99 -2.72
C ALA A 97 -1.02 7.39 -3.28
N GLU A 98 -1.08 8.50 -4.01
CA GLU A 98 -2.32 8.97 -4.66
C GLU A 98 -2.78 8.03 -5.79
N LEU A 99 -1.85 7.53 -6.62
CA LEU A 99 -2.15 6.58 -7.68
C LEU A 99 -2.66 5.24 -7.12
N LEU A 100 -2.00 4.70 -6.09
CA LEU A 100 -2.45 3.47 -5.43
C LEU A 100 -3.82 3.66 -4.78
N ALA A 101 -4.03 4.77 -4.07
CA ALA A 101 -5.32 5.08 -3.46
C ALA A 101 -6.44 5.22 -4.49
N ALA A 102 -6.17 5.83 -5.65
CA ALA A 102 -7.13 5.90 -6.74
C ALA A 102 -7.45 4.51 -7.31
N ALA A 103 -6.46 3.64 -7.48
CA ALA A 103 -6.64 2.31 -8.03
C ALA A 103 -7.46 1.38 -7.12
N VAL A 104 -7.25 1.43 -5.80
CA VAL A 104 -7.96 0.57 -4.83
C VAL A 104 -9.40 1.01 -4.54
N HIS A 105 -9.82 2.17 -5.06
CA HIS A 105 -11.16 2.73 -4.91
C HIS A 105 -11.97 2.73 -6.22
N GLN A 106 -11.47 2.11 -7.28
CA GLN A 106 -12.18 1.91 -8.55
C GLN A 106 -13.11 0.70 -8.50
#